data_AF-A0A8U1BMX2-F1
#
_entry.id   AF-A0A8U1BMX2-F1
#
_cell.length_a   1.000
_cell.length_b   1.000
_cell.length_c   1.000
_cell.angle_alpha   90.00
_cell.angle_beta   90.00
_cell.angle_gamma   90.00
#
_symmetry.space_group_name_H-M   'P 1'
#
loop_
_entity.id
_entity.type
_entity.pdbx_description
1 polymer ?
#
loop_
_entity_poly.entity_id
_entity_poly.type
_entity_poly.pdbx_seq_one_letter_code
_entity_poly.pdbx_strand_id
1 'polypeptide(L)'
;MEPSSCPGSGADSDKPALGKPLDSGMDSDKPALGKPLDSGTDSDKPALGKPLDSGTDSDKPALGKPLDSGTDSDKPALGKPLDSGMDSDKPALGKPLDSGTDSDKPALGKPLDSGMDSDKPALGKPLDSGMDSDKPALGKPLDSGMDSDKPALGKPLDSGMDSLKVRVDGSVFVVNKALLEQHCEYFRALFQSGMRECQQDEVHLQGLSARGFVLALRVLDGDRPILGGDEIVEAIECATFLQVESVTKHLTNIINSENCLLMYHTAATYGLWDLSHQTALFIKDMYSDLKEDVVRTLPEDLVEYVESLIPSRYVTVCSHSPTVEQLQDCQRTVCYLDDEDREWKVLSHLPLNTSTTMAGVTVLDNKLYIIGGVHDVSKKVVDSGFCYDPESDSWSTISSPQQPRYNFTLVGHEGCLYAIGGEFDRKSMALVEKYSVSTATWRFAANLPCRAANVASTKAMSRIFICLWKPKGVTEIHEYVPERDQWVLVTTLVCDQSYGHCMVGHRDNLYVMRNGPCEDFLMCVMDCYNLTTGQWTALPGQYANSKGALFTSVIRGDSVFTLNRMRTTEFAVEEYRWKIKRETKGFGRIGSMYTFLMRLPTTKTVGNTEVLTDGLEFGNRIDYRRRDSLLQCFD
;
A
#
# COMPACT_ATOMS: atom_id res chain seq x y z
N MET A 1 -37.83 48.30 -54.64
CA MET A 1 -36.40 48.16 -54.99
C MET A 1 -36.02 46.73 -54.66
N GLU A 2 -35.77 45.93 -55.69
CA GLU A 2 -35.12 44.62 -55.62
C GLU A 2 -33.59 44.77 -55.30
N PRO A 3 -32.71 43.76 -55.46
CA PRO A 3 -32.42 42.65 -54.51
C PRO A 3 -30.88 42.42 -54.34
N SER A 4 -30.45 41.42 -53.55
CA SER A 4 -29.22 40.60 -53.77
C SER A 4 -29.06 39.57 -52.63
N SER A 5 -29.46 38.31 -52.75
CA SER A 5 -28.87 37.15 -53.47
C SER A 5 -28.10 36.20 -52.52
N CYS A 6 -28.65 34.99 -52.33
CA CYS A 6 -28.01 33.81 -51.69
C CYS A 6 -26.81 33.28 -52.50
N PRO A 7 -25.95 32.41 -51.94
CA PRO A 7 -26.21 30.95 -51.87
C PRO A 7 -25.90 30.40 -50.45
N GLY A 8 -26.47 29.31 -49.94
CA GLY A 8 -26.56 27.96 -50.50
C GLY A 8 -25.65 27.01 -49.70
N SER A 9 -26.27 26.16 -48.87
CA SER A 9 -25.80 24.87 -48.30
C SER A 9 -24.48 24.78 -47.50
N GLY A 10 -24.61 24.33 -46.26
CA GLY A 10 -23.52 23.77 -45.45
C GLY A 10 -24.04 23.41 -44.05
N ALA A 11 -24.70 22.27 -43.93
CA ALA A 11 -25.09 21.74 -42.63
C ALA A 11 -23.83 21.16 -41.97
N ASP A 12 -23.23 21.91 -41.03
CA ASP A 12 -22.25 21.34 -40.08
C ASP A 12 -22.99 20.36 -39.16
N SER A 13 -22.95 19.08 -39.53
CA SER A 13 -23.36 17.99 -38.66
C SER A 13 -22.17 17.56 -37.81
N ASP A 14 -21.98 18.22 -36.68
CA ASP A 14 -20.98 17.86 -35.64
C ASP A 14 -21.38 16.60 -34.84
N LYS A 15 -21.91 15.57 -35.52
CA LYS A 15 -22.31 14.28 -34.93
C LYS A 15 -21.71 13.12 -35.72
N PRO A 16 -21.19 12.08 -35.05
CA PRO A 16 -20.70 10.89 -35.73
C PRO A 16 -21.80 10.25 -36.59
N ALA A 17 -21.44 9.81 -37.80
CA ALA A 17 -22.36 9.08 -38.67
C ALA A 17 -22.79 7.77 -38.00
N LEU A 18 -24.07 7.68 -37.61
CA LEU A 18 -24.67 6.50 -37.00
C LEU A 18 -25.56 5.80 -38.05
N GLY A 19 -25.15 4.64 -38.57
CA GLY A 19 -25.99 3.82 -39.47
C GLY A 19 -27.30 3.34 -38.79
N LYS A 20 -28.36 3.02 -39.53
CA LYS A 20 -29.62 2.52 -38.91
C LYS A 20 -29.48 1.06 -38.43
N PRO A 21 -30.22 0.62 -37.38
CA PRO A 21 -30.22 -0.77 -36.93
C PRO A 21 -30.73 -1.71 -38.04
N LEU A 22 -30.15 -2.91 -38.13
CA LEU A 22 -30.71 -4.02 -38.90
C LEU A 22 -31.28 -5.02 -37.89
N ASP A 23 -32.59 -5.20 -37.91
CA ASP A 23 -33.27 -6.24 -37.16
C ASP A 23 -33.27 -7.51 -38.02
N SER A 24 -32.59 -8.57 -37.58
CA SER A 24 -32.73 -9.88 -38.20
C SER A 24 -33.97 -10.54 -37.60
N GLY A 25 -35.06 -10.56 -38.36
CA GLY A 25 -36.28 -11.25 -37.94
C GLY A 25 -35.99 -12.71 -37.52
N MET A 26 -36.72 -13.17 -36.51
CA MET A 26 -36.75 -14.57 -36.08
C MET A 26 -36.98 -15.48 -37.30
N ASP A 27 -36.13 -16.50 -37.44
CA ASP A 27 -36.04 -17.45 -38.55
C ASP A 27 -35.49 -16.93 -39.90
N SER A 28 -34.17 -16.68 -39.96
CA SER A 28 -33.47 -16.68 -41.24
C SER A 28 -32.13 -17.41 -41.21
N ASP A 29 -31.96 -18.40 -42.11
CA ASP A 29 -30.75 -19.23 -42.29
C ASP A 29 -29.53 -18.47 -42.87
N LYS A 30 -29.51 -17.13 -42.81
CA LYS A 30 -28.46 -16.29 -43.41
C LYS A 30 -27.77 -15.40 -42.36
N PRO A 31 -26.43 -15.29 -42.38
CA PRO A 31 -25.70 -14.43 -41.46
C PRO A 31 -26.07 -12.96 -41.68
N ALA A 32 -26.29 -12.21 -40.59
CA ALA A 32 -26.53 -10.78 -40.63
C ALA A 32 -25.28 -10.03 -41.15
N LEU A 33 -25.41 -9.36 -42.30
CA LEU A 33 -24.32 -8.58 -42.91
C LEU A 33 -24.66 -7.08 -42.83
N GLY A 34 -23.99 -6.32 -41.95
CA GLY A 34 -24.12 -4.85 -41.88
C GLY A 34 -23.62 -4.15 -43.16
N LYS A 35 -24.03 -2.92 -43.48
CA LYS A 35 -23.47 -2.18 -44.64
C LYS A 35 -22.11 -1.53 -44.32
N PRO A 36 -21.20 -1.32 -45.29
CA PRO A 36 -19.95 -0.59 -45.06
C PRO A 36 -20.22 0.84 -44.57
N LEU A 37 -19.40 1.32 -43.63
CA LEU A 37 -19.32 2.72 -43.24
C LEU A 37 -18.08 3.31 -43.89
N ASP A 38 -18.26 4.31 -44.74
CA ASP A 38 -17.17 5.11 -45.31
C ASP A 38 -17.08 6.39 -44.48
N SER A 39 -15.95 6.62 -43.80
CA SER A 39 -15.67 7.91 -43.17
C SER A 39 -15.12 8.82 -44.26
N GLY A 40 -15.91 9.83 -44.65
CA GLY A 40 -15.47 10.83 -45.62
C GLY A 40 -14.10 11.44 -45.27
N THR A 41 -13.43 11.93 -46.30
CA THR A 41 -12.00 12.26 -46.38
C THR A 41 -11.52 13.48 -45.57
N ASP A 42 -12.06 13.76 -44.38
CA ASP A 42 -11.48 14.74 -43.42
C ASP A 42 -12.33 14.74 -42.13
N SER A 43 -12.01 13.89 -41.15
CA SER A 43 -12.64 13.98 -39.82
C SER A 43 -11.70 13.62 -38.66
N ASP A 44 -11.56 14.52 -37.69
CA ASP A 44 -10.69 14.40 -36.50
C ASP A 44 -11.16 13.38 -35.43
N LYS A 45 -12.20 12.58 -35.74
CA LYS A 45 -12.81 11.59 -34.82
C LYS A 45 -12.78 10.18 -35.41
N PRO A 46 -12.46 9.14 -34.61
CA PRO A 46 -12.40 7.76 -35.09
C PRO A 46 -13.77 7.26 -35.55
N ALA A 47 -13.80 6.52 -36.67
CA ALA A 47 -14.98 5.80 -37.12
C ALA A 47 -15.36 4.71 -36.10
N LEU A 48 -16.61 4.72 -35.64
CA LEU A 48 -17.14 3.71 -34.70
C LEU A 48 -18.08 2.77 -35.45
N GLY A 49 -17.76 1.47 -35.48
CA GLY A 49 -18.66 0.42 -35.99
C GLY A 49 -19.97 0.34 -35.17
N LYS A 50 -20.86 -0.63 -35.38
CA LYS A 50 -22.03 -0.85 -34.49
C LYS A 50 -21.98 -2.25 -33.85
N PRO A 51 -22.55 -2.44 -32.64
CA PRO A 51 -22.66 -3.77 -32.03
C PRO A 51 -23.48 -4.68 -32.96
N LEU A 52 -23.03 -5.92 -33.13
CA LEU A 52 -23.77 -6.99 -33.77
C LEU A 52 -24.22 -7.92 -32.66
N ASP A 53 -25.54 -8.08 -32.51
CA ASP A 53 -26.13 -9.04 -31.59
C ASP A 53 -26.49 -10.30 -32.39
N SER A 54 -25.94 -11.45 -32.02
CA SER A 54 -26.42 -12.73 -32.54
C SER A 54 -27.64 -13.10 -31.72
N GLY A 55 -28.83 -13.03 -32.32
CA GLY A 55 -30.07 -13.44 -31.66
C GLY A 55 -29.96 -14.84 -31.02
N THR A 56 -30.82 -15.08 -30.03
CA THR A 56 -30.74 -16.15 -29.01
C THR A 56 -30.79 -17.61 -29.49
N ASP A 57 -30.76 -17.89 -30.79
CA ASP A 57 -30.74 -19.26 -31.35
C ASP A 57 -30.14 -19.26 -32.76
N SER A 58 -28.80 -19.13 -32.89
CA SER A 58 -28.16 -19.30 -34.20
C SER A 58 -26.86 -20.09 -34.13
N ASP A 59 -26.79 -21.20 -34.89
CA ASP A 59 -25.66 -22.15 -34.94
C ASP A 59 -24.40 -21.62 -35.67
N LYS A 60 -24.32 -20.31 -35.99
CA LYS A 60 -23.22 -19.71 -36.76
C LYS A 60 -22.65 -18.45 -36.08
N PRO A 61 -21.31 -18.28 -36.08
CA PRO A 61 -20.66 -17.14 -35.44
C PRO A 61 -20.98 -15.82 -36.15
N ALA A 62 -21.18 -14.75 -35.37
CA ALA A 62 -21.27 -13.39 -35.87
C ALA A 62 -19.90 -12.94 -36.45
N LEU A 63 -19.91 -12.40 -37.67
CA LEU A 63 -18.70 -11.91 -38.35
C LEU A 63 -18.71 -10.38 -38.42
N GLY A 64 -17.81 -9.75 -37.68
CA GLY A 64 -17.52 -8.32 -37.80
C GLY A 64 -16.98 -7.94 -39.19
N LYS A 65 -17.22 -6.69 -39.61
CA LYS A 65 -16.69 -6.16 -40.89
C LYS A 65 -15.38 -5.40 -40.67
N PRO A 66 -14.49 -5.35 -41.69
CA PRO A 66 -13.26 -4.54 -41.64
C PRO A 66 -13.59 -3.07 -41.41
N LEU A 67 -12.81 -2.41 -40.57
CA LEU A 67 -12.77 -0.95 -40.42
C LEU A 67 -11.48 -0.47 -41.08
N ASP A 68 -11.61 0.40 -42.07
CA ASP A 68 -10.47 1.04 -42.72
C ASP A 68 -10.32 2.45 -42.15
N SER A 69 -9.14 2.78 -41.63
CA SER A 69 -8.79 4.17 -41.31
C SER A 69 -8.31 4.79 -42.61
N GLY A 70 -9.07 5.72 -43.19
CA GLY A 70 -8.65 6.45 -44.39
C GLY A 70 -7.24 7.03 -44.28
N THR A 71 -6.64 7.33 -45.44
CA THR A 71 -5.20 7.56 -45.65
C THR A 71 -4.55 8.71 -44.88
N ASP A 72 -5.30 9.53 -44.14
CA ASP A 72 -4.78 10.70 -43.40
C ASP A 72 -5.48 10.88 -42.04
N SER A 73 -5.34 9.93 -41.09
CA SER A 73 -5.87 10.12 -39.74
C SER A 73 -4.86 9.82 -38.63
N ASP A 74 -4.59 10.82 -37.77
CA ASP A 74 -3.63 10.76 -36.63
C ASP A 74 -4.10 9.88 -35.44
N LYS A 75 -5.19 9.11 -35.60
CA LYS A 75 -5.79 8.28 -34.52
C LYS A 75 -6.08 6.86 -34.99
N PRO A 76 -5.76 5.84 -34.17
CA PRO A 76 -5.98 4.44 -34.52
C PRO A 76 -7.46 4.08 -34.63
N ALA A 77 -7.80 3.22 -35.60
CA ALA A 77 -9.12 2.61 -35.70
C ALA A 77 -9.41 1.71 -34.48
N LEU A 78 -10.61 1.83 -33.90
CA LEU A 78 -11.03 1.06 -32.73
C LEU A 78 -12.12 0.06 -33.11
N GLY A 79 -11.76 -1.23 -33.07
CA GLY A 79 -12.72 -2.33 -33.18
C GLY A 79 -13.72 -2.34 -32.01
N LYS A 80 -14.91 -2.90 -32.23
CA LYS A 80 -15.95 -3.04 -31.20
C LYS A 80 -15.90 -4.40 -30.49
N PRO A 81 -16.39 -4.48 -29.24
CA PRO A 81 -16.58 -5.75 -28.54
C PRO A 81 -17.52 -6.66 -29.33
N LEU A 82 -17.18 -7.95 -29.40
CA LEU A 82 -18.06 -9.01 -29.87
C LEU A 82 -18.50 -9.78 -28.64
N ASP A 83 -19.81 -9.92 -28.45
CA ASP A 83 -20.40 -10.73 -27.39
C ASP A 83 -20.88 -12.06 -27.98
N SER A 84 -20.57 -13.17 -27.32
CA SER A 84 -21.15 -14.47 -27.65
C SER A 84 -22.40 -14.63 -26.79
N GLY A 85 -23.58 -14.66 -27.41
CA GLY A 85 -24.84 -14.86 -26.67
C GLY A 85 -24.80 -16.07 -25.74
N MET A 86 -25.61 -16.01 -24.67
CA MET A 86 -25.57 -16.90 -23.49
C MET A 86 -25.63 -18.42 -23.78
N ASP A 87 -26.07 -18.86 -24.96
CA ASP A 87 -26.23 -20.29 -25.31
C ASP A 87 -25.53 -20.68 -26.64
N SER A 88 -24.37 -20.08 -26.97
CA SER A 88 -23.64 -20.42 -28.21
C SER A 88 -22.40 -21.30 -28.00
N ASP A 89 -22.42 -22.52 -28.57
CA ASP A 89 -21.33 -23.52 -28.49
C ASP A 89 -20.04 -23.15 -29.27
N LYS A 90 -19.91 -21.92 -29.81
CA LYS A 90 -18.76 -21.49 -30.62
C LYS A 90 -18.26 -20.08 -30.29
N PRO A 91 -16.94 -19.87 -30.19
CA PRO A 91 -16.36 -18.56 -29.85
C PRO A 91 -16.54 -17.53 -30.97
N ALA A 92 -16.71 -16.26 -30.58
CA ALA A 92 -16.70 -15.12 -31.51
C ALA A 92 -15.32 -14.93 -32.15
N LEU A 93 -15.29 -14.69 -33.46
CA LEU A 93 -14.05 -14.49 -34.24
C LEU A 93 -13.95 -13.05 -34.75
N GLY A 94 -13.01 -12.29 -34.20
CA GLY A 94 -12.61 -10.98 -34.74
C GLY A 94 -11.82 -11.12 -36.04
N LYS A 95 -11.94 -10.14 -36.95
CA LYS A 95 -11.11 -10.03 -38.16
C LYS A 95 -9.93 -9.06 -37.95
N PRO A 96 -8.84 -9.17 -38.75
CA PRO A 96 -7.66 -8.31 -38.64
C PRO A 96 -8.01 -6.82 -38.79
N LEU A 97 -7.33 -5.98 -38.03
CA LEU A 97 -7.28 -4.52 -38.20
C LEU A 97 -6.04 -4.21 -39.03
N ASP A 98 -6.22 -3.52 -40.16
CA ASP A 98 -5.11 -3.05 -41.00
C ASP A 98 -4.80 -1.60 -40.63
N SER A 99 -3.53 -1.30 -40.37
CA SER A 99 -3.07 0.08 -40.22
C SER A 99 -2.60 0.56 -41.58
N GLY A 100 -3.28 1.55 -42.15
CA GLY A 100 -2.88 2.15 -43.43
C GLY A 100 -1.40 2.57 -43.44
N THR A 101 -0.84 2.65 -44.65
CA THR A 101 0.61 2.73 -44.93
C THR A 101 1.37 3.93 -44.35
N ASP A 102 0.69 4.91 -43.74
CA ASP A 102 1.30 6.14 -43.21
C ASP A 102 0.79 6.52 -41.80
N SER A 103 0.65 5.57 -40.87
CA SER A 103 0.26 5.87 -39.48
C SER A 103 1.36 5.56 -38.46
N ASP A 104 1.81 6.59 -37.74
CA ASP A 104 2.87 6.53 -36.69
C ASP A 104 2.46 5.78 -35.41
N LYS A 105 1.33 5.05 -35.39
CA LYS A 105 0.80 4.37 -34.19
C LYS A 105 0.20 2.99 -34.50
N PRO A 106 0.49 1.95 -33.70
CA PRO A 106 -0.04 0.60 -33.92
C PRO A 106 -1.56 0.51 -33.67
N ALA A 107 -2.25 -0.34 -34.44
CA ALA A 107 -3.65 -0.67 -34.23
C ALA A 107 -3.86 -1.40 -32.88
N LEU A 108 -4.86 -0.97 -32.10
CA LEU A 108 -5.19 -1.53 -30.79
C LEU A 108 -6.49 -2.35 -30.85
N GLY A 109 -6.36 -3.68 -30.76
CA GLY A 109 -7.51 -4.56 -30.50
C GLY A 109 -7.94 -4.48 -29.03
N LYS A 110 -9.25 -4.53 -28.76
CA LYS A 110 -9.80 -4.62 -27.39
C LYS A 110 -10.00 -6.07 -26.93
N PRO A 111 -10.10 -6.33 -25.61
CA PRO A 111 -10.27 -7.68 -25.05
C PRO A 111 -11.56 -8.35 -25.54
N LEU A 112 -11.53 -9.68 -25.70
CA LEU A 112 -12.71 -10.51 -25.90
C LEU A 112 -13.21 -10.95 -24.52
N ASP A 113 -14.51 -10.81 -24.27
CA ASP A 113 -15.15 -11.29 -23.04
C ASP A 113 -15.71 -12.70 -23.29
N SER A 114 -15.46 -13.65 -22.39
CA SER A 114 -16.04 -14.99 -22.46
C SER A 114 -17.13 -15.08 -21.40
N GLY A 115 -18.38 -15.25 -21.83
CA GLY A 115 -19.52 -15.43 -20.92
C GLY A 115 -19.29 -16.58 -19.92
N MET A 116 -19.96 -16.47 -18.77
CA MET A 116 -19.75 -17.25 -17.53
C MET A 116 -19.88 -18.79 -17.62
N ASP A 117 -20.17 -19.39 -18.79
CA ASP A 117 -20.38 -20.84 -18.94
C ASP A 117 -19.80 -21.42 -20.25
N SER A 118 -18.63 -20.94 -20.72
CA SER A 118 -17.97 -21.52 -21.90
C SER A 118 -16.63 -22.21 -21.59
N ASP A 119 -16.56 -23.52 -21.82
CA ASP A 119 -15.37 -24.39 -21.59
C ASP A 119 -14.20 -24.14 -22.58
N LYS A 120 -14.13 -23.00 -23.30
CA LYS A 120 -13.04 -22.69 -24.26
C LYS A 120 -12.63 -21.21 -24.29
N PRO A 121 -11.33 -20.90 -24.30
CA PRO A 121 -10.84 -19.52 -24.37
C PRO A 121 -11.08 -18.88 -25.74
N ALA A 122 -11.38 -17.58 -25.75
CA ALA A 122 -11.51 -16.77 -26.95
C ALA A 122 -10.14 -16.57 -27.64
N LEU A 123 -10.03 -16.93 -28.92
CA LEU A 123 -8.78 -16.86 -29.70
C LEU A 123 -8.76 -15.60 -30.58
N GLY A 124 -7.96 -14.59 -30.19
CA GLY A 124 -7.58 -13.49 -31.09
C GLY A 124 -6.44 -13.90 -32.04
N LYS A 125 -6.53 -13.56 -33.33
CA LYS A 125 -5.43 -13.77 -34.29
C LYS A 125 -4.37 -12.65 -34.23
N PRO A 126 -3.11 -12.91 -34.63
CA PRO A 126 -2.02 -11.94 -34.53
C PRO A 126 -2.22 -10.71 -35.42
N LEU A 127 -1.66 -9.57 -34.99
CA LEU A 127 -1.51 -8.36 -35.79
C LEU A 127 -0.33 -8.55 -36.77
N ASP A 128 -0.52 -8.23 -38.05
CA ASP A 128 0.56 -8.19 -39.04
C ASP A 128 1.09 -6.75 -39.12
N SER A 129 2.39 -6.55 -38.95
CA SER A 129 3.01 -5.23 -39.02
C SER A 129 3.64 -5.05 -40.40
N GLY A 130 3.16 -4.06 -41.16
CA GLY A 130 3.78 -3.64 -42.41
C GLY A 130 5.27 -3.29 -42.25
N MET A 131 6.03 -3.48 -43.32
CA MET A 131 7.46 -3.20 -43.40
C MET A 131 7.73 -1.69 -43.25
N ASP A 132 8.04 -1.25 -42.03
CA ASP A 132 8.89 -0.11 -41.64
C ASP A 132 8.38 0.50 -40.31
N SER A 133 8.89 0.00 -39.17
CA SER A 133 8.86 0.76 -37.90
C SER A 133 9.93 0.26 -36.92
N ASP A 134 10.78 1.18 -36.44
CA ASP A 134 11.93 0.94 -35.56
C ASP A 134 11.55 0.78 -34.06
N LYS A 135 10.63 -0.13 -33.70
CA LYS A 135 10.37 -0.51 -32.29
C LYS A 135 9.96 -1.99 -32.14
N PRO A 136 10.47 -2.72 -31.12
CA PRO A 136 10.10 -4.12 -30.91
C PRO A 136 8.68 -4.26 -30.35
N ALA A 137 7.93 -5.22 -30.90
CA ALA A 137 6.62 -5.62 -30.39
C ALA A 137 6.75 -6.30 -29.01
N LEU A 138 5.99 -5.83 -28.02
CA LEU A 138 5.89 -6.46 -26.70
C LEU A 138 5.03 -7.74 -26.79
N GLY A 139 5.64 -8.89 -26.53
CA GLY A 139 4.95 -10.17 -26.36
C GLY A 139 4.13 -10.20 -25.06
N LYS A 140 2.96 -10.84 -25.11
CA LYS A 140 2.03 -11.01 -23.96
C LYS A 140 2.65 -11.77 -22.78
N PRO A 141 2.14 -11.61 -21.54
CA PRO A 141 2.51 -12.45 -20.40
C PRO A 141 2.09 -13.91 -20.66
N LEU A 142 2.91 -14.86 -20.21
CA LEU A 142 2.56 -16.29 -20.18
C LEU A 142 1.70 -16.57 -18.95
N ASP A 143 0.48 -17.06 -19.20
CA ASP A 143 -0.42 -17.61 -18.19
C ASP A 143 0.06 -19.02 -17.81
N SER A 144 0.25 -19.28 -16.51
CA SER A 144 0.62 -20.59 -15.98
C SER A 144 -0.65 -21.33 -15.57
N GLY A 145 -1.15 -22.19 -16.45
CA GLY A 145 -2.16 -23.18 -16.10
C GLY A 145 -1.69 -24.08 -14.95
N MET A 146 -2.62 -24.39 -14.06
CA MET A 146 -2.48 -25.39 -13.00
C MET A 146 -2.12 -26.77 -13.59
N ASP A 147 -1.36 -27.54 -12.81
CA ASP A 147 -0.77 -28.87 -13.09
C ASP A 147 0.56 -28.91 -13.88
N SER A 148 1.67 -28.61 -13.18
CA SER A 148 2.93 -29.34 -13.36
C SER A 148 3.87 -29.20 -12.16
N ASP A 149 4.28 -30.31 -11.56
CA ASP A 149 5.26 -30.43 -10.46
C ASP A 149 6.71 -30.08 -10.89
N LYS A 150 6.95 -28.88 -11.42
CA LYS A 150 8.31 -28.39 -11.69
C LYS A 150 8.38 -26.87 -11.65
N PRO A 151 9.28 -26.24 -10.87
CA PRO A 151 9.44 -24.80 -10.89
C PRO A 151 9.93 -24.31 -12.25
N ALA A 152 9.29 -23.27 -12.78
CA ALA A 152 9.72 -22.60 -14.01
C ALA A 152 11.07 -21.90 -13.79
N LEU A 153 12.10 -22.31 -14.54
CA LEU A 153 13.40 -21.63 -14.56
C LEU A 153 13.29 -20.29 -15.30
N GLY A 154 13.74 -19.22 -14.65
CA GLY A 154 14.00 -17.94 -15.29
C GLY A 154 15.07 -18.05 -16.40
N LYS A 155 15.01 -17.15 -17.39
CA LYS A 155 15.97 -17.10 -18.52
C LYS A 155 17.42 -16.99 -18.02
N PRO A 156 18.41 -17.54 -18.75
CA PRO A 156 19.82 -17.40 -18.38
C PRO A 156 20.21 -15.92 -18.47
N LEU A 157 20.59 -15.34 -17.34
CA LEU A 157 21.32 -14.08 -17.29
C LEU A 157 22.68 -14.31 -17.96
N ASP A 158 23.08 -13.36 -18.79
CA ASP A 158 24.33 -13.33 -19.53
C ASP A 158 25.52 -13.65 -18.60
N SER A 159 26.47 -14.44 -19.09
CA SER A 159 27.58 -15.03 -18.33
C SER A 159 28.64 -13.98 -17.93
N GLY A 160 28.27 -13.04 -17.08
CA GLY A 160 29.17 -12.13 -16.39
C GLY A 160 29.85 -12.82 -15.21
N MET A 161 31.12 -12.49 -14.98
CA MET A 161 32.09 -13.08 -14.02
C MET A 161 31.67 -13.18 -12.53
N ASP A 162 30.40 -13.04 -12.18
CA ASP A 162 29.92 -12.90 -10.79
C ASP A 162 28.70 -13.79 -10.45
N SER A 163 28.53 -14.88 -11.20
CA SER A 163 27.50 -15.90 -10.93
C SER A 163 28.03 -17.05 -10.07
N LEU A 164 27.29 -17.45 -9.04
CA LEU A 164 27.58 -18.57 -8.16
C LEU A 164 26.55 -19.69 -8.34
N LYS A 165 27.00 -20.96 -8.35
CA LYS A 165 26.08 -22.10 -8.23
C LYS A 165 25.88 -22.45 -6.77
N VAL A 166 24.63 -22.53 -6.33
CA VAL A 166 24.27 -22.96 -4.98
C VAL A 166 23.38 -24.19 -5.09
N ARG A 167 23.81 -25.30 -4.48
CA ARG A 167 23.02 -26.52 -4.37
C ARG A 167 22.26 -26.54 -3.06
N VAL A 168 20.94 -26.65 -3.13
CA VAL A 168 20.03 -26.74 -1.98
C VAL A 168 19.03 -27.85 -2.26
N ASP A 169 18.90 -28.80 -1.34
CA ASP A 169 17.94 -29.93 -1.44
C ASP A 169 17.96 -30.64 -2.81
N GLY A 170 19.17 -30.96 -3.28
CA GLY A 170 19.41 -31.61 -4.58
C GLY A 170 19.22 -30.72 -5.82
N SER A 171 18.61 -29.54 -5.67
CA SER A 171 18.41 -28.53 -6.73
C SER A 171 19.61 -27.59 -6.83
N VAL A 172 19.92 -27.11 -8.04
CA VAL A 172 21.04 -26.18 -8.28
C VAL A 172 20.50 -24.84 -8.79
N PHE A 173 20.89 -23.77 -8.12
CA PHE A 173 20.50 -22.40 -8.41
C PHE A 173 21.71 -21.62 -8.90
N VAL A 174 21.55 -20.80 -9.94
CA VAL A 174 22.57 -19.86 -10.40
C VAL A 174 22.16 -18.48 -9.90
N VAL A 175 22.97 -17.89 -9.03
CA VAL A 175 22.65 -16.66 -8.30
C VAL A 175 23.76 -15.64 -8.44
N ASN A 176 23.41 -14.36 -8.32
CA ASN A 176 24.40 -13.29 -8.32
C ASN A 176 25.15 -13.29 -6.98
N LYS A 177 26.49 -13.38 -7.03
CA LYS A 177 27.34 -13.44 -5.85
C LYS A 177 27.29 -12.16 -5.03
N ALA A 178 27.37 -11.00 -5.68
CA ALA A 178 27.31 -9.69 -5.01
C ALA A 178 25.98 -9.47 -4.27
N LEU A 179 24.85 -9.91 -4.85
CA LEU A 179 23.54 -9.84 -4.19
C LEU A 179 23.51 -10.63 -2.88
N LEU A 180 24.04 -11.86 -2.89
CA LEU A 180 24.13 -12.69 -1.68
C LEU A 180 25.11 -12.11 -0.67
N GLU A 181 26.28 -11.63 -1.09
CA GLU A 181 27.25 -11.03 -0.18
C GLU A 181 26.69 -9.78 0.51
N GLN A 182 25.87 -8.99 -0.19
CA GLN A 182 25.28 -7.76 0.34
C GLN A 182 24.17 -8.02 1.36
N HIS A 183 23.36 -9.06 1.16
CA HIS A 183 22.11 -9.26 1.91
C HIS A 183 22.05 -10.52 2.77
N CYS A 184 23.07 -11.38 2.72
CA CYS A 184 23.14 -12.62 3.46
C CYS A 184 24.44 -12.70 4.26
N GLU A 185 24.34 -12.62 5.58
CA GLU A 185 25.50 -12.65 6.48
C GLU A 185 26.27 -13.98 6.38
N TYR A 186 25.59 -15.09 6.12
CA TYR A 186 26.24 -16.38 5.88
C TYR A 186 27.19 -16.30 4.67
N PHE A 187 26.70 -15.80 3.53
CA PHE A 187 27.53 -15.69 2.31
C PHE A 187 28.60 -14.62 2.46
N ARG A 188 28.31 -13.51 3.15
CA ARG A 188 29.31 -12.49 3.49
C ARG A 188 30.47 -13.08 4.28
N ALA A 189 30.17 -13.84 5.34
CA ALA A 189 31.17 -14.54 6.12
C ALA A 189 31.91 -15.61 5.29
N LEU A 190 31.19 -16.37 4.46
CA LEU A 190 31.77 -17.39 3.59
C LEU A 190 32.82 -16.80 2.64
N PHE A 191 32.52 -15.68 1.99
CA PHE A 191 33.43 -15.07 1.02
C PHE A 191 34.59 -14.31 1.69
N GLN A 192 34.38 -13.77 2.89
CA GLN A 192 35.41 -13.01 3.62
C GLN A 192 36.33 -13.86 4.48
N SER A 193 35.92 -15.08 4.85
CA SER A 193 36.66 -15.97 5.76
C SER A 193 37.86 -16.70 5.14
N GLY A 194 38.01 -16.67 3.81
CA GLY A 194 39.08 -17.41 3.11
C GLY A 194 38.94 -18.94 3.18
N MET A 195 37.75 -19.45 3.51
CA MET A 195 37.45 -20.88 3.52
C MET A 195 37.54 -21.50 2.12
N ARG A 196 37.80 -22.82 2.02
CA ARG A 196 37.98 -23.50 0.72
C ARG A 196 36.76 -23.33 -0.20
N GLU A 197 35.59 -23.30 0.40
CA GLU A 197 34.28 -23.10 -0.20
C GLU A 197 34.17 -21.76 -0.94
N CYS A 198 34.95 -20.73 -0.56
CA CYS A 198 34.97 -19.46 -1.27
C CYS A 198 35.65 -19.53 -2.65
N GLN A 199 36.45 -20.58 -2.88
CA GLN A 199 37.12 -20.86 -4.15
C GLN A 199 36.40 -21.92 -4.99
N GLN A 200 35.26 -22.44 -4.51
CA GLN A 200 34.48 -23.44 -5.24
C GLN A 200 33.51 -22.75 -6.20
N ASP A 201 33.34 -23.36 -7.38
CA ASP A 201 32.34 -22.92 -8.37
C ASP A 201 30.90 -23.25 -7.93
N GLU A 202 30.74 -24.15 -6.95
CA GLU A 202 29.45 -24.62 -6.43
C GLU A 202 29.45 -24.77 -4.90
N VAL A 203 28.61 -24.00 -4.21
CA VAL A 203 28.41 -24.06 -2.75
C VAL A 203 27.24 -24.98 -2.43
N HIS A 204 27.43 -25.89 -1.48
CA HIS A 204 26.43 -26.87 -1.09
C HIS A 204 25.84 -26.49 0.27
N LEU A 205 24.54 -26.21 0.33
CA LEU A 205 23.82 -25.93 1.57
C LEU A 205 22.99 -27.17 1.97
N GLN A 206 23.19 -27.63 3.20
CA GLN A 206 22.43 -28.74 3.79
C GLN A 206 21.45 -28.19 4.84
N GLY A 207 20.28 -28.83 4.96
CA GLY A 207 19.28 -28.46 5.97
C GLY A 207 18.37 -27.29 5.57
N LEU A 208 18.37 -26.89 4.29
CA LEU A 208 17.43 -25.93 3.73
C LEU A 208 16.59 -26.56 2.64
N SER A 209 15.32 -26.19 2.58
CA SER A 209 14.43 -26.57 1.47
C SER A 209 14.73 -25.73 0.23
N ALA A 210 14.57 -26.33 -0.95
CA ALA A 210 14.70 -25.62 -2.22
C ALA A 210 13.66 -24.47 -2.33
N ARG A 211 12.43 -24.69 -1.84
CA ARG A 211 11.35 -23.69 -1.89
C ARG A 211 11.62 -22.50 -0.95
N GLY A 212 12.09 -22.73 0.27
CA GLY A 212 12.53 -21.65 1.17
C GLY A 212 13.64 -20.80 0.57
N PHE A 213 14.62 -21.43 -0.11
CA PHE A 213 15.68 -20.71 -0.80
C PHE A 213 15.16 -19.87 -1.98
N VAL A 214 14.23 -20.40 -2.78
CA VAL A 214 13.57 -19.63 -3.85
C VAL A 214 12.81 -18.43 -3.29
N LEU A 215 12.08 -18.59 -2.18
CA LEU A 215 11.38 -17.48 -1.52
C LEU A 215 12.35 -16.40 -1.05
N ALA A 216 13.49 -16.78 -0.47
CA ALA A 216 14.52 -15.82 -0.08
C ALA A 216 15.05 -15.04 -1.28
N LEU A 217 15.39 -15.71 -2.39
CA LEU A 217 15.85 -15.04 -3.61
C LEU A 217 14.81 -14.08 -4.18
N ARG A 218 13.54 -14.48 -4.22
CA ARG A 218 12.45 -13.59 -4.67
C ARG A 218 12.35 -12.32 -3.82
N VAL A 219 12.40 -12.46 -2.49
CA VAL A 219 12.36 -11.30 -1.59
C VAL A 219 13.57 -10.38 -1.79
N LEU A 220 14.76 -10.95 -2.03
CA LEU A 220 15.98 -10.21 -2.36
C LEU A 220 15.88 -9.45 -3.69
N ASP A 221 15.23 -10.04 -4.70
CA ASP A 221 14.95 -9.39 -5.98
C ASP A 221 13.87 -8.29 -5.88
N GLY A 222 13.24 -8.13 -4.72
CA GLY A 222 12.24 -7.11 -4.44
C GLY A 222 10.80 -7.60 -4.51
N ASP A 223 10.55 -8.88 -4.80
CA ASP A 223 9.21 -9.46 -4.73
C ASP A 223 8.67 -9.43 -3.29
N ARG A 224 7.34 -9.44 -3.17
CA ARG A 224 6.63 -9.51 -1.88
C ARG A 224 5.56 -10.61 -1.98
N PRO A 225 5.96 -11.88 -1.99
CA PRO A 225 5.02 -12.98 -2.15
C PRO A 225 4.07 -13.09 -0.95
N ILE A 226 2.80 -13.39 -1.22
CA ILE A 226 1.87 -13.90 -0.21
C ILE A 226 2.32 -15.31 0.14
N LEU A 227 2.48 -15.60 1.43
CA LEU A 227 2.98 -16.89 1.91
C LEU A 227 1.88 -17.68 2.60
N GLY A 228 1.71 -18.95 2.20
CA GLY A 228 0.93 -19.93 2.94
C GLY A 228 1.66 -20.46 4.18
N GLY A 229 1.01 -21.32 4.95
CA GLY A 229 1.56 -21.86 6.21
C GLY A 229 2.92 -22.56 6.05
N ASP A 230 3.02 -23.50 5.11
CA ASP A 230 4.27 -24.23 4.85
C ASP A 230 5.40 -23.31 4.35
N GLU A 231 5.04 -22.33 3.50
CA GLU A 231 5.98 -21.36 2.96
C GLU A 231 6.52 -20.41 4.04
N ILE A 232 5.71 -20.07 5.04
CA ILE A 232 6.17 -19.29 6.21
C ILE A 232 7.22 -20.07 6.99
N VAL A 233 7.01 -21.36 7.24
CA VAL A 233 7.96 -22.20 8.00
C VAL A 233 9.30 -22.26 7.27
N GLU A 234 9.28 -22.56 5.97
CA GLU A 234 10.48 -22.64 5.16
C GLU A 234 11.19 -21.28 4.98
N ALA A 235 10.43 -20.19 4.92
CA ALA A 235 10.99 -18.84 4.88
C ALA A 235 11.69 -18.48 6.20
N ILE A 236 11.13 -18.86 7.35
CA ILE A 236 11.76 -18.68 8.67
C ILE A 236 13.04 -19.51 8.76
N GLU A 237 12.99 -20.78 8.38
CA GLU A 237 14.17 -21.66 8.31
C GLU A 237 15.29 -21.04 7.48
N CYS A 238 14.94 -20.56 6.28
CA CYS A 238 15.87 -19.93 5.37
C CYS A 238 16.43 -18.61 5.92
N ALA A 239 15.57 -17.75 6.46
CA ALA A 239 15.97 -16.47 7.04
C ALA A 239 16.92 -16.65 8.23
N THR A 240 16.66 -17.64 9.09
CA THR A 240 17.54 -17.98 10.21
C THR A 240 18.89 -18.53 9.73
N PHE A 241 18.87 -19.53 8.84
CA PHE A 241 20.09 -20.21 8.41
C PHE A 241 21.02 -19.26 7.63
N LEU A 242 20.46 -18.51 6.69
CA LEU A 242 21.21 -17.58 5.85
C LEU A 242 21.40 -16.21 6.51
N GLN A 243 20.67 -15.91 7.60
CA GLN A 243 20.69 -14.60 8.27
C GLN A 243 20.34 -13.47 7.28
N VAL A 244 19.18 -13.57 6.63
CA VAL A 244 18.70 -12.62 5.60
C VAL A 244 17.66 -11.68 6.20
N GLU A 245 18.09 -10.48 6.57
CA GLU A 245 17.24 -9.48 7.22
C GLU A 245 16.04 -9.06 6.36
N SER A 246 16.21 -9.01 5.03
CA SER A 246 15.12 -8.65 4.11
C SER A 246 13.95 -9.65 4.15
N VAL A 247 14.23 -10.94 4.38
CA VAL A 247 13.20 -11.98 4.55
C VAL A 247 12.52 -11.84 5.90
N THR A 248 13.28 -11.60 6.97
CA THR A 248 12.71 -11.30 8.30
C THR A 248 11.77 -10.09 8.25
N LYS A 249 12.18 -9.01 7.58
CA LYS A 249 11.35 -7.81 7.38
C LYS A 249 10.09 -8.11 6.57
N HIS A 250 10.18 -8.93 5.53
CA HIS A 250 9.01 -9.40 4.76
C HIS A 250 8.05 -10.21 5.65
N LEU A 251 8.57 -11.16 6.43
CA LEU A 251 7.78 -11.96 7.36
C LEU A 251 7.09 -11.09 8.42
N THR A 252 7.77 -10.06 8.96
CA THR A 252 7.16 -9.10 9.88
C THR A 252 6.02 -8.31 9.22
N ASN A 253 6.17 -7.93 7.95
CA ASN A 253 5.16 -7.15 7.22
C ASN A 253 3.86 -7.93 6.96
N ILE A 254 3.94 -9.27 6.84
CA ILE A 254 2.77 -10.11 6.54
C ILE A 254 2.09 -10.69 7.79
N ILE A 255 2.55 -10.35 9.00
CA ILE A 255 1.91 -10.80 10.25
C ILE A 255 0.45 -10.37 10.28
N ASN A 256 -0.43 -11.30 10.62
CA ASN A 256 -1.86 -11.07 10.75
C ASN A 256 -2.54 -12.08 11.70
N SER A 257 -3.83 -11.90 11.98
CA SER A 257 -4.59 -12.77 12.89
C SER A 257 -4.59 -14.25 12.49
N GLU A 258 -4.46 -14.57 11.21
CA GLU A 258 -4.54 -15.95 10.69
C GLU A 258 -3.20 -16.69 10.79
N ASN A 259 -2.08 -15.96 10.63
CA ASN A 259 -0.74 -16.56 10.63
C ASN A 259 0.09 -16.30 11.89
N CYS A 260 -0.33 -15.40 12.78
CA CYS A 260 0.49 -14.95 13.91
C CYS A 260 0.90 -16.09 14.87
N LEU A 261 0.04 -17.06 15.14
CA LEU A 261 0.37 -18.16 16.05
C LEU A 261 1.45 -19.07 15.47
N LEU A 262 1.29 -19.45 14.20
CA LEU A 262 2.30 -20.23 13.46
C LEU A 262 3.62 -19.45 13.37
N MET A 263 3.55 -18.18 12.99
CA MET A 263 4.71 -17.30 12.85
C MET A 263 5.48 -17.20 14.16
N TYR A 264 4.79 -16.98 15.28
CA TYR A 264 5.40 -16.82 16.60
C TYR A 264 6.06 -18.10 17.09
N HIS A 265 5.34 -19.22 17.05
CA HIS A 265 5.87 -20.51 17.48
C HIS A 265 7.09 -20.91 16.65
N THR A 266 7.00 -20.80 15.33
CA THR A 266 8.08 -21.20 14.42
C THR A 266 9.29 -20.27 14.54
N ALA A 267 9.08 -18.96 14.62
CA ALA A 267 10.18 -18.00 14.82
C ALA A 267 10.90 -18.22 16.15
N ALA A 268 10.17 -18.51 17.23
CA ALA A 268 10.77 -18.88 18.52
C ALA A 268 11.56 -20.20 18.42
N THR A 269 11.01 -21.21 17.76
CA THR A 269 11.65 -22.52 17.58
C THR A 269 12.98 -22.44 16.83
N TYR A 270 13.02 -21.65 15.74
CA TYR A 270 14.23 -21.46 14.94
C TYR A 270 15.14 -20.35 15.46
N GLY A 271 14.78 -19.64 16.53
CA GLY A 271 15.61 -18.58 17.12
C GLY A 271 15.67 -17.28 16.30
N LEU A 272 14.65 -17.00 15.47
CA LEU A 272 14.50 -15.73 14.78
C LEU A 272 13.82 -14.70 15.70
N TRP A 273 14.56 -14.26 16.72
CA TRP A 273 14.03 -13.54 17.88
C TRP A 273 13.31 -12.23 17.55
N ASP A 274 13.82 -11.45 16.59
CA ASP A 274 13.19 -10.19 16.20
C ASP A 274 11.77 -10.42 15.65
N LEU A 275 11.62 -11.40 14.75
CA LEU A 275 10.31 -11.78 14.22
C LEU A 275 9.41 -12.35 15.31
N SER A 276 9.95 -13.20 16.18
CA SER A 276 9.23 -13.77 17.32
C SER A 276 8.67 -12.67 18.22
N HIS A 277 9.50 -11.69 18.60
CA HIS A 277 9.11 -10.57 19.43
C HIS A 277 8.05 -9.68 18.76
N GLN A 278 8.24 -9.30 17.49
CA GLN A 278 7.24 -8.51 16.77
C GLN A 278 5.89 -9.23 16.65
N THR A 279 5.93 -10.55 16.46
CA THR A 279 4.71 -11.37 16.42
C THR A 279 4.05 -11.48 17.79
N ALA A 280 4.82 -11.63 18.87
CA ALA A 280 4.30 -11.61 20.23
C ALA A 280 3.63 -10.26 20.59
N LEU A 281 4.21 -9.13 20.16
CA LEU A 281 3.60 -7.81 20.32
C LEU A 281 2.28 -7.67 19.54
N PHE A 282 2.20 -8.23 18.33
CA PHE A 282 0.96 -8.29 17.56
C PHE A 282 -0.10 -9.12 18.28
N ILE A 283 0.25 -10.33 18.75
CA ILE A 283 -0.65 -11.20 19.52
C ILE A 283 -1.13 -10.48 20.78
N LYS A 284 -0.25 -9.76 21.48
CA LYS A 284 -0.61 -8.99 22.68
C LYS A 284 -1.65 -7.91 22.38
N ASP A 285 -1.53 -7.22 21.25
CA ASP A 285 -2.50 -6.18 20.86
C ASP A 285 -3.85 -6.74 20.43
N MET A 286 -3.86 -8.00 19.97
CA MET A 286 -5.04 -8.76 19.58
C MET A 286 -5.52 -9.73 20.65
N TYR A 287 -4.94 -9.69 21.86
CA TYR A 287 -5.09 -10.76 22.85
C TYR A 287 -6.55 -11.00 23.26
N SER A 288 -7.38 -9.96 23.29
CA SER A 288 -8.81 -10.11 23.59
C SER A 288 -9.54 -11.01 22.62
N ASP A 289 -9.12 -11.02 21.36
CA ASP A 289 -9.76 -11.76 20.28
C ASP A 289 -9.13 -13.14 20.10
N LEU A 290 -7.82 -13.28 20.42
CA LEU A 290 -7.04 -14.50 20.18
C LEU A 290 -6.84 -15.38 21.42
N LYS A 291 -7.30 -14.96 22.61
CA LYS A 291 -6.97 -15.61 23.90
C LYS A 291 -7.16 -17.13 23.90
N GLU A 292 -8.30 -17.60 23.40
CA GLU A 292 -8.61 -19.04 23.39
C GLU A 292 -7.66 -19.82 22.49
N ASP A 293 -7.38 -19.31 21.30
CA ASP A 293 -6.48 -19.95 20.33
C ASP A 293 -5.02 -19.92 20.80
N VAL A 294 -4.61 -18.83 21.46
CA VAL A 294 -3.27 -18.69 22.08
C VAL A 294 -3.05 -19.77 23.13
N VAL A 295 -3.94 -19.89 24.11
CA VAL A 295 -3.80 -20.87 25.21
C VAL A 295 -3.90 -22.31 24.71
N ARG A 296 -4.64 -22.55 23.63
CA ARG A 296 -4.80 -23.90 23.04
C ARG A 296 -3.60 -24.33 22.21
N THR A 297 -2.97 -23.40 21.49
CA THR A 297 -2.02 -23.73 20.41
C THR A 297 -0.57 -23.52 20.84
N LEU A 298 -0.28 -22.55 21.70
CA LEU A 298 1.08 -22.18 22.08
C LEU A 298 1.53 -22.88 23.38
N PRO A 299 2.81 -23.26 23.49
CA PRO A 299 3.44 -23.67 24.73
C PRO A 299 3.31 -22.63 25.87
N GLU A 300 3.29 -23.09 27.13
CA GLU A 300 3.05 -22.25 28.31
C GLU A 300 4.05 -21.09 28.45
N ASP A 301 5.33 -21.32 28.14
CA ASP A 301 6.39 -20.30 28.20
C ASP A 301 6.17 -19.17 27.17
N LEU A 302 5.72 -19.53 25.96
CA LEU A 302 5.39 -18.56 24.93
C LEU A 302 4.14 -17.74 25.28
N VAL A 303 3.15 -18.36 25.93
CA VAL A 303 1.95 -17.68 26.44
C VAL A 303 2.34 -16.70 27.55
N GLU A 304 3.12 -17.14 28.53
CA GLU A 304 3.60 -16.30 29.63
C GLU A 304 4.37 -15.07 29.11
N TYR A 305 5.20 -15.27 28.09
CA TYR A 305 5.90 -14.16 27.45
C TYR A 305 4.93 -13.14 26.85
N VAL A 306 3.94 -13.56 26.05
CA VAL A 306 2.93 -12.66 25.48
C VAL A 306 2.17 -11.92 26.57
N GLU A 307 1.76 -12.62 27.63
CA GLU A 307 1.05 -12.02 28.76
C GLU A 307 1.88 -10.98 29.51
N SER A 308 3.20 -11.17 29.58
CA SER A 308 4.14 -10.22 30.20
C SER A 308 4.31 -8.90 29.42
N LEU A 309 4.05 -8.89 28.11
CA LEU A 309 4.24 -7.71 27.26
C LEU A 309 3.22 -6.61 27.59
N ILE A 310 3.63 -5.35 27.41
CA ILE A 310 2.77 -4.18 27.58
C ILE A 310 1.92 -4.01 26.31
N PRO A 311 0.57 -3.97 26.39
CA PRO A 311 -0.29 -3.77 25.22
C PRO A 311 -0.23 -2.32 24.70
N SER A 312 -0.52 -2.14 23.41
CA SER A 312 -0.63 -0.80 22.84
C SER A 312 -1.97 -0.16 23.23
N ARG A 313 -1.90 1.09 23.69
CA ARG A 313 -3.03 1.91 24.09
C ARG A 313 -3.32 2.93 23.00
N TYR A 314 -4.61 3.25 22.83
CA TYR A 314 -5.04 4.29 21.90
C TYR A 314 -4.83 5.67 22.54
N VAL A 315 -3.96 6.49 21.95
CA VAL A 315 -3.54 7.79 22.48
C VAL A 315 -4.00 8.90 21.55
N THR A 316 -4.34 10.05 22.12
CA THR A 316 -4.78 11.24 21.40
C THR A 316 -4.14 12.51 21.95
N VAL A 317 -3.90 13.46 21.05
CA VAL A 317 -3.50 14.83 21.35
C VAL A 317 -4.45 15.77 20.61
N CYS A 318 -5.06 16.71 21.34
CA CYS A 318 -5.93 17.70 20.75
C CYS A 318 -5.12 18.89 20.21
N SER A 319 -5.50 19.42 19.04
CA SER A 319 -5.10 20.76 18.64
C SER A 319 -5.70 21.78 19.60
N HIS A 320 -4.91 22.68 20.17
CA HIS A 320 -5.41 23.75 21.05
C HIS A 320 -5.72 25.03 20.28
N SER A 321 -6.52 25.94 20.86
CA SER A 321 -6.70 27.26 20.26
C SER A 321 -5.39 28.05 20.29
N PRO A 322 -5.01 28.76 19.21
CA PRO A 322 -3.82 29.61 19.16
C PRO A 322 -3.84 30.82 20.12
N THR A 323 -4.92 31.07 20.85
CA THR A 323 -5.04 32.17 21.82
C THR A 323 -4.59 31.75 23.22
N VAL A 324 -3.45 32.28 23.66
CA VAL A 324 -2.88 32.04 25.01
C VAL A 324 -3.86 32.42 26.14
N GLU A 325 -4.72 33.41 25.91
CA GLU A 325 -5.70 33.95 26.87
C GLU A 325 -6.93 33.04 27.08
N GLN A 326 -7.10 31.98 26.28
CA GLN A 326 -8.25 31.06 26.33
C GLN A 326 -7.86 29.60 26.61
N LEU A 327 -6.58 29.33 26.89
CA LEU A 327 -6.12 27.99 27.24
C LEU A 327 -6.65 27.63 28.64
N GLN A 328 -7.85 27.08 28.70
CA GLN A 328 -8.19 26.19 29.81
C GLN A 328 -7.21 25.02 29.74
N ASP A 329 -6.41 24.88 30.79
CA ASP A 329 -5.32 23.92 30.97
C ASP A 329 -5.70 22.48 30.56
N CYS A 330 -7.00 22.16 30.66
CA CYS A 330 -7.56 20.87 30.27
C CYS A 330 -7.31 20.47 28.81
N GLN A 331 -7.10 21.39 27.86
CA GLN A 331 -6.87 21.04 26.45
C GLN A 331 -5.42 20.66 26.13
N ARG A 332 -4.46 21.05 26.97
CA ARG A 332 -3.01 20.83 26.74
C ARG A 332 -2.53 19.52 27.35
N THR A 333 -3.21 18.44 27.01
CA THR A 333 -2.92 17.11 27.54
C THR A 333 -2.77 16.08 26.44
N VAL A 334 -1.85 15.16 26.63
CA VAL A 334 -1.84 13.85 25.97
C VAL A 334 -2.81 12.96 26.75
N CYS A 335 -3.72 12.27 26.06
CA CYS A 335 -4.71 11.40 26.70
C CYS A 335 -4.67 10.00 26.09
N TYR A 336 -4.96 8.98 26.88
CA TYR A 336 -5.09 7.60 26.40
C TYR A 336 -6.46 7.03 26.76
N LEU A 337 -6.95 6.10 25.94
CA LEU A 337 -8.14 5.32 26.25
C LEU A 337 -7.75 4.17 27.18
N ASP A 338 -8.35 4.15 28.36
CA ASP A 338 -8.23 3.02 29.26
C ASP A 338 -9.16 1.88 28.80
N ASP A 339 -8.60 0.72 28.48
CA ASP A 339 -9.38 -0.40 27.94
C ASP A 339 -10.31 -1.05 28.99
N GLU A 340 -9.99 -0.94 30.29
CA GLU A 340 -10.78 -1.50 31.39
C GLU A 340 -11.97 -0.61 31.72
N ASP A 341 -11.70 0.67 32.01
CA ASP A 341 -12.74 1.65 32.38
C ASP A 341 -13.47 2.23 31.17
N ARG A 342 -12.92 2.05 29.96
CA ARG A 342 -13.43 2.60 28.68
C ARG A 342 -13.59 4.12 28.69
N GLU A 343 -12.76 4.81 29.47
CA GLU A 343 -12.75 6.25 29.60
C GLU A 343 -11.38 6.82 29.20
N TRP A 344 -11.40 8.07 28.74
CA TRP A 344 -10.18 8.80 28.38
C TRP A 344 -9.50 9.34 29.64
N LYS A 345 -8.24 8.95 29.87
CA LYS A 345 -7.41 9.40 30.98
C LYS A 345 -6.29 10.31 30.48
N VAL A 346 -5.85 11.24 31.33
CA VAL A 346 -4.70 12.10 31.03
C VAL A 346 -3.41 11.29 31.23
N LEU A 347 -2.55 11.27 30.21
CA LEU A 347 -1.22 10.68 30.26
C LEU A 347 -0.20 11.69 30.77
N SER A 348 -0.13 12.86 30.12
CA SER A 348 0.87 13.88 30.42
C SER A 348 0.37 15.27 29.98
N HIS A 349 0.88 16.33 30.61
CA HIS A 349 0.63 17.71 30.20
C HIS A 349 1.67 18.16 29.17
N LEU A 350 1.23 18.87 28.14
CA LEU A 350 2.13 19.40 27.11
C LEU A 350 3.00 20.53 27.71
N PRO A 351 4.31 20.57 27.42
CA PRO A 351 5.16 21.70 27.77
C PRO A 351 4.58 23.03 27.27
N LEU A 352 4.81 24.12 28.00
CA LEU A 352 4.19 25.44 27.74
C LEU A 352 4.46 25.95 26.31
N ASN A 353 5.66 25.70 25.79
CA ASN A 353 6.11 26.17 24.47
C ASN A 353 5.68 25.26 23.31
N THR A 354 5.07 24.11 23.59
CA THR A 354 4.61 23.18 22.55
C THR A 354 3.41 23.77 21.81
N SER A 355 3.41 23.71 20.48
CA SER A 355 2.21 23.94 19.66
C SER A 355 1.70 22.62 19.09
N THR A 356 0.39 22.40 19.16
CA THR A 356 -0.27 21.26 18.48
C THR A 356 -1.12 21.73 17.30
N THR A 357 -1.15 23.04 17.06
CA THR A 357 -1.93 23.66 15.99
C THR A 357 -1.12 23.68 14.72
N MET A 358 -1.57 22.93 13.71
CA MET A 358 -0.85 22.73 12.44
C MET A 358 0.58 22.19 12.65
N ALA A 359 0.82 21.48 13.76
CA ALA A 359 2.10 20.87 14.06
C ALA A 359 2.23 19.49 13.41
N GLY A 360 3.46 19.05 13.18
CA GLY A 360 3.75 17.66 12.88
C GLY A 360 3.70 16.83 14.16
N VAL A 361 2.85 15.81 14.21
CA VAL A 361 2.72 14.90 15.36
C VAL A 361 2.88 13.46 14.88
N THR A 362 3.77 12.68 15.49
CA THR A 362 3.98 11.28 15.12
C THR A 362 4.54 10.46 16.28
N VAL A 363 4.44 9.14 16.19
CA VAL A 363 5.12 8.21 17.10
C VAL A 363 6.23 7.48 16.33
N LEU A 364 7.40 7.40 16.95
CA LEU A 364 8.55 6.64 16.47
C LEU A 364 9.20 5.95 17.68
N ASP A 365 9.45 4.65 17.57
CA ASP A 365 10.11 3.85 18.62
C ASP A 365 9.48 4.04 20.01
N ASN A 366 8.14 3.98 20.04
CA ASN A 366 7.30 4.20 21.23
C ASN A 366 7.40 5.60 21.89
N LYS A 367 8.06 6.57 21.26
CA LYS A 367 8.13 7.96 21.73
C LYS A 367 7.27 8.88 20.87
N LEU A 368 6.64 9.87 21.50
CA LEU A 368 5.75 10.83 20.84
C LEU A 368 6.53 12.09 20.48
N TYR A 369 6.51 12.48 19.20
CA TYR A 369 7.16 13.67 18.70
C TYR A 369 6.14 14.72 18.26
N ILE A 370 6.33 15.97 18.70
CA ILE A 370 5.54 17.14 18.32
C ILE A 370 6.48 18.23 17.83
N ILE A 371 6.37 18.62 16.56
CA ILE A 371 7.35 19.48 15.89
C ILE A 371 6.63 20.61 15.14
N GLY A 372 7.14 21.83 15.28
CA GLY A 372 6.63 23.00 14.57
C GLY A 372 5.21 23.39 15.01
N GLY A 373 4.37 23.76 14.05
CA GLY A 373 3.08 24.38 14.32
C GLY A 373 3.17 25.89 14.40
N VAL A 374 2.13 26.53 14.94
CA VAL A 374 2.04 27.99 15.03
C VAL A 374 1.84 28.47 16.46
N HIS A 375 2.42 29.63 16.79
CA HIS A 375 2.23 30.27 18.10
C HIS A 375 0.84 30.89 18.24
N ASP A 376 0.33 31.48 17.16
CA ASP A 376 -0.91 32.24 17.17
C ASP A 376 -1.53 32.32 15.76
N VAL A 377 -2.64 33.05 15.63
CA VAL A 377 -3.39 33.25 14.37
C VAL A 377 -2.59 33.96 13.26
N SER A 378 -1.49 34.65 13.58
CA SER A 378 -0.57 35.23 12.60
C SER A 378 0.19 34.16 11.80
N LYS A 379 0.13 32.90 12.24
CA LYS A 379 0.86 31.75 11.70
C LYS A 379 2.38 31.88 11.87
N LYS A 380 2.83 32.56 12.93
CA LYS A 380 4.24 32.54 13.34
C LYS A 380 4.65 31.11 13.72
N VAL A 381 5.63 30.56 13.00
CA VAL A 381 6.13 29.19 13.19
C VAL A 381 6.76 29.02 14.57
N VAL A 382 6.51 27.87 15.19
CA VAL A 382 7.25 27.41 16.37
C VAL A 382 8.58 26.78 15.95
N ASP A 383 9.67 27.24 16.55
CA ASP A 383 11.04 26.80 16.25
C ASP A 383 11.58 25.74 17.22
N SER A 384 10.77 25.30 18.19
CA SER A 384 11.08 24.19 19.10
C SER A 384 10.27 22.92 18.79
N GLY A 385 10.92 21.76 18.77
CA GLY A 385 10.24 20.46 18.81
C GLY A 385 10.33 19.79 20.18
N PHE A 386 9.43 18.85 20.44
CA PHE A 386 9.31 18.15 21.71
C PHE A 386 9.17 16.65 21.48
N CYS A 387 9.78 15.87 22.37
CA CYS A 387 9.67 14.41 22.41
C CYS A 387 9.23 13.98 23.81
N TYR A 388 8.12 13.24 23.89
CA TYR A 388 7.65 12.60 25.11
C TYR A 388 8.07 11.14 25.12
N ASP A 389 8.68 10.75 26.23
CA ASP A 389 9.11 9.40 26.50
C ASP A 389 8.20 8.76 27.56
N PRO A 390 7.38 7.75 27.21
CA PRO A 390 6.47 7.13 28.16
C PRO A 390 7.18 6.29 29.23
N GLU A 391 8.43 5.85 28.99
CA GLU A 391 9.19 5.05 29.97
C GLU A 391 9.66 5.90 31.15
N SER A 392 10.15 7.11 30.87
CA SER A 392 10.64 8.06 31.87
C SER A 392 9.59 9.08 32.30
N ASP A 393 8.38 9.01 31.74
CA ASP A 393 7.30 10.01 31.85
C ASP A 393 7.82 11.45 31.74
N SER A 394 8.66 11.71 30.72
CA SER A 394 9.37 12.97 30.60
C SER A 394 9.33 13.55 29.20
N TRP A 395 9.38 14.88 29.12
CA TRP A 395 9.51 15.63 27.89
C TRP A 395 10.94 16.10 27.70
N SER A 396 11.46 15.91 26.49
CA SER A 396 12.73 16.48 26.05
C SER A 396 12.51 17.41 24.86
N THR A 397 13.44 18.34 24.66
CA THR A 397 13.42 19.22 23.50
C THR A 397 14.22 18.59 22.37
N ILE A 398 13.74 18.79 21.14
CA ILE A 398 14.42 18.35 19.92
C ILE A 398 14.52 19.53 18.95
N SER A 399 15.53 19.49 18.09
CA SER A 399 15.72 20.51 17.06
C SER A 399 14.55 20.51 16.08
N SER A 400 14.14 21.69 15.63
CA SER A 400 13.20 21.85 14.53
C SER A 400 13.89 21.71 13.16
N PRO A 401 13.13 21.45 12.08
CA PRO A 401 13.64 21.43 10.71
C PRO A 401 14.37 22.72 10.34
N GLN A 402 15.36 22.62 9.44
CA GLN A 402 16.16 23.75 8.98
C GLN A 402 15.31 24.82 8.28
N GLN A 403 14.31 24.39 7.50
CA GLN A 403 13.29 25.27 6.94
C GLN A 403 12.10 25.35 7.92
N PRO A 404 11.84 26.52 8.53
CA PRO A 404 10.66 26.71 9.37
C PRO A 404 9.38 26.40 8.59
N ARG A 405 8.46 25.66 9.21
CA ARG A 405 7.24 25.17 8.59
C ARG A 405 6.13 24.92 9.60
N TYR A 406 4.89 25.09 9.16
CA TYR A 406 3.68 24.62 9.82
C TYR A 406 2.79 23.90 8.79
N ASN A 407 1.71 23.25 9.21
CA ASN A 407 0.78 22.50 8.35
C ASN A 407 1.47 21.40 7.51
N PHE A 408 2.53 20.81 8.02
CA PHE A 408 3.28 19.75 7.34
C PHE A 408 2.92 18.39 7.94
N THR A 409 3.24 17.33 7.20
CA THR A 409 3.01 15.97 7.65
C THR A 409 4.27 15.40 8.29
N LEU A 410 4.18 14.85 9.49
CA LEU A 410 5.31 14.23 10.18
C LEU A 410 5.13 12.72 10.22
N VAL A 411 6.10 11.96 9.70
CA VAL A 411 6.07 10.50 9.67
C VAL A 411 7.29 9.94 10.39
N GLY A 412 7.07 9.10 11.42
CA GLY A 412 8.11 8.30 12.04
C GLY A 412 8.31 6.97 11.31
N HIS A 413 9.52 6.70 10.81
CA HIS A 413 9.87 5.48 10.11
C HIS A 413 11.37 5.15 10.25
N GLU A 414 11.69 3.93 10.71
CA GLU A 414 13.06 3.37 10.81
C GLU A 414 14.08 4.32 11.47
N GLY A 415 13.85 4.65 12.74
CA GLY A 415 14.72 5.54 13.52
C GLY A 415 14.80 6.98 13.02
N CYS A 416 13.92 7.37 12.09
CA CYS A 416 13.93 8.69 11.47
C CYS A 416 12.54 9.34 11.44
N LEU A 417 12.52 10.67 11.54
CA LEU A 417 11.30 11.47 11.36
C LEU A 417 11.37 12.19 10.01
N TYR A 418 10.30 12.16 9.23
CA TYR A 418 10.19 12.83 7.94
C TYR A 418 9.19 13.97 8.04
N ALA A 419 9.65 15.21 7.90
CA ALA A 419 8.84 16.41 7.80
C ALA A 419 8.54 16.71 6.33
N ILE A 420 7.32 16.38 5.89
CA ILE A 420 6.91 16.33 4.49
C ILE A 420 6.05 17.55 4.15
N GLY A 421 6.55 18.39 3.23
CA GLY A 421 5.83 19.56 2.73
C GLY A 421 5.57 20.61 3.80
N GLY A 422 4.38 21.23 3.74
CA GLY A 422 3.91 22.24 4.68
C GLY A 422 3.82 23.62 4.08
N GLU A 423 3.70 24.61 4.96
CA GLU A 423 3.64 26.03 4.63
C GLU A 423 4.68 26.82 5.43
N PHE A 424 5.18 27.87 4.80
CA PHE A 424 5.91 28.94 5.45
C PHE A 424 5.50 30.26 4.82
N ASP A 425 5.26 31.28 5.65
CA ASP A 425 4.78 32.59 5.17
C ASP A 425 3.57 32.47 4.22
N ARG A 426 2.61 31.61 4.59
CA ARG A 426 1.38 31.33 3.82
C ARG A 426 1.61 30.79 2.41
N LYS A 427 2.79 30.25 2.13
CA LYS A 427 3.15 29.59 0.88
C LYS A 427 3.43 28.12 1.13
N SER A 428 2.75 27.25 0.38
CA SER A 428 3.02 25.81 0.42
C SER A 428 4.39 25.50 -0.18
N MET A 429 5.05 24.47 0.34
CA MET A 429 6.36 24.02 -0.13
C MET A 429 6.37 22.55 -0.52
N ALA A 430 7.38 22.16 -1.29
CA ALA A 430 7.64 20.77 -1.67
C ALA A 430 8.79 20.16 -0.86
N LEU A 431 9.45 20.93 0.01
CA LEU A 431 10.63 20.49 0.74
C LEU A 431 10.30 19.36 1.71
N VAL A 432 11.15 18.34 1.73
CA VAL A 432 11.12 17.27 2.72
C VAL A 432 12.42 17.30 3.51
N GLU A 433 12.32 17.19 4.82
CA GLU A 433 13.47 17.05 5.70
C GLU A 433 13.35 15.78 6.54
N LYS A 434 14.48 15.11 6.79
CA LYS A 434 14.60 13.89 7.58
C LYS A 434 15.45 14.18 8.81
N TYR A 435 14.92 13.88 10.00
CA TYR A 435 15.65 13.88 11.26
C TYR A 435 16.11 12.47 11.58
N SER A 436 17.40 12.26 11.76
CA SER A 436 17.94 11.01 12.29
C SER A 436 18.00 11.10 13.82
N VAL A 437 17.28 10.21 14.52
CA VAL A 437 17.24 10.21 15.99
C VAL A 437 18.62 9.88 16.56
N SER A 438 19.35 8.94 15.96
CA SER A 438 20.68 8.51 16.40
C SER A 438 21.75 9.60 16.31
N THR A 439 21.66 10.47 15.29
CA THR A 439 22.62 11.57 15.11
C THR A 439 22.11 12.91 15.63
N ALA A 440 20.83 12.99 15.98
CA ALA A 440 20.13 14.23 16.34
C ALA A 440 20.26 15.35 15.30
N THR A 441 20.22 15.02 14.00
CA THR A 441 20.38 16.02 12.92
C THR A 441 19.29 15.94 11.86
N TRP A 442 18.89 17.11 11.36
CA TRP A 442 18.03 17.28 10.19
C TRP A 442 18.85 17.37 8.92
N ARG A 443 18.39 16.70 7.86
CA ARG A 443 18.92 16.77 6.50
C ARG A 443 17.79 16.89 5.49
N PHE A 444 18.04 17.55 4.36
CA PHE A 444 17.09 17.53 3.26
C PHE A 444 17.00 16.13 2.64
N ALA A 445 15.80 15.77 2.22
CA ALA A 445 15.47 14.58 1.46
C ALA A 445 14.75 14.97 0.16
N ALA A 446 14.40 13.99 -0.66
CA ALA A 446 13.72 14.20 -1.93
C ALA A 446 12.46 15.05 -1.78
N ASN A 447 12.39 16.11 -2.57
CA ASN A 447 11.22 16.98 -2.60
C ASN A 447 9.98 16.24 -3.09
N LEU A 448 8.83 16.67 -2.58
CA LEU A 448 7.53 16.26 -3.11
C LEU A 448 7.41 16.58 -4.61
N PRO A 449 6.71 15.74 -5.39
CA PRO A 449 6.39 16.00 -6.80
C PRO A 449 5.69 17.35 -7.05
N CYS A 450 4.93 17.84 -6.07
CA CYS A 450 4.35 19.18 -6.08
C CYS A 450 4.32 19.79 -4.68
N ARG A 451 4.21 21.13 -4.61
CA ARG A 451 4.02 21.84 -3.34
C ARG A 451 2.70 21.41 -2.71
N ALA A 452 2.73 20.99 -1.44
CA ALA A 452 1.56 20.56 -0.73
C ALA A 452 1.72 20.79 0.78
N ALA A 453 0.60 21.02 1.45
CA ALA A 453 0.48 21.13 2.89
C ALA A 453 -0.60 20.17 3.36
N ASN A 454 -0.53 19.72 4.61
CA ASN A 454 -1.41 18.70 5.18
C ASN A 454 -1.55 17.47 4.27
N VAL A 455 -0.41 16.93 3.83
CA VAL A 455 -0.35 15.78 2.91
C VAL A 455 -0.87 14.56 3.66
N ALA A 456 -1.90 13.91 3.13
CA ALA A 456 -2.36 12.65 3.70
C ALA A 456 -1.26 11.60 3.53
N SER A 457 -0.87 10.94 4.62
CA SER A 457 0.19 9.94 4.61
C SER A 457 -0.20 8.72 5.41
N THR A 458 0.38 7.58 5.08
CA THR A 458 0.25 6.38 5.89
C THR A 458 1.49 5.49 5.79
N LYS A 459 1.54 4.48 6.65
CA LYS A 459 2.54 3.41 6.59
C LYS A 459 1.83 2.09 6.32
N ALA A 460 2.35 1.32 5.38
CA ALA A 460 1.89 -0.03 5.07
C ALA A 460 3.10 -0.85 4.63
N MET A 461 3.18 -2.13 5.02
CA MET A 461 4.31 -3.01 4.68
C MET A 461 5.70 -2.40 4.93
N SER A 462 5.88 -1.70 6.06
CA SER A 462 7.10 -0.95 6.41
C SER A 462 7.56 0.03 5.32
N ARG A 463 6.62 0.68 4.63
CA ARG A 463 6.87 1.70 3.59
C ARG A 463 6.06 2.95 3.89
N ILE A 464 6.55 4.10 3.41
CA ILE A 464 5.87 5.39 3.56
C ILE A 464 5.12 5.70 2.28
N PHE A 465 3.81 5.93 2.40
CA PHE A 465 2.98 6.40 1.29
C PHE A 465 2.41 7.77 1.60
N ILE A 466 2.34 8.60 0.57
CA ILE A 466 1.62 9.88 0.59
C ILE A 466 0.55 9.88 -0.48
N CYS A 467 -0.49 10.66 -0.23
CA CYS A 467 -1.55 10.93 -1.17
C CYS A 467 -1.54 12.42 -1.50
N LEU A 468 -1.37 12.73 -2.79
CA LEU A 468 -1.39 14.09 -3.33
C LEU A 468 -2.69 14.33 -4.09
N TRP A 469 -3.49 15.25 -3.57
CA TRP A 469 -4.75 15.67 -4.19
C TRP A 469 -4.44 16.71 -5.28
N LYS A 470 -4.74 16.35 -6.53
CA LYS A 470 -4.53 17.20 -7.70
C LYS A 470 -5.85 17.82 -8.17
N PRO A 471 -5.81 18.92 -8.94
CA PRO A 471 -7.00 19.48 -9.57
C PRO A 471 -7.76 18.45 -10.41
N LYS A 472 -9.07 18.68 -10.62
CA LYS A 472 -9.96 17.81 -11.40
C LYS A 472 -10.15 16.40 -10.83
N GLY A 473 -10.16 16.27 -9.49
CA GLY A 473 -10.49 15.00 -8.83
C GLY A 473 -9.43 13.90 -8.96
N VAL A 474 -8.20 14.27 -9.33
CA VAL A 474 -7.10 13.31 -9.48
C VAL A 474 -6.41 13.10 -8.13
N THR A 475 -6.26 11.85 -7.74
CA THR A 475 -5.58 11.38 -6.55
C THR A 475 -4.34 10.61 -6.97
N GLU A 476 -3.16 11.03 -6.54
CA GLU A 476 -1.91 10.31 -6.80
C GLU A 476 -1.31 9.77 -5.50
N ILE A 477 -1.12 8.46 -5.43
CA ILE A 477 -0.38 7.83 -4.33
C ILE A 477 1.08 7.71 -4.73
N HIS A 478 1.97 8.25 -3.91
CA HIS A 478 3.41 8.09 -4.07
C HIS A 478 4.00 7.34 -2.89
N GLU A 479 4.99 6.51 -3.17
CA GLU A 479 5.85 5.87 -2.19
C GLU A 479 7.16 6.65 -2.08
N TYR A 480 7.68 6.79 -0.86
CA TYR A 480 9.06 7.21 -0.67
C TYR A 480 9.97 5.99 -0.55
N VAL A 481 11.00 5.91 -1.38
CA VAL A 481 12.03 4.86 -1.37
C VAL A 481 13.29 5.40 -0.70
N PRO A 482 13.55 5.09 0.59
CA PRO A 482 14.64 5.70 1.35
C PRO A 482 16.03 5.44 0.78
N GLU A 483 16.26 4.28 0.18
CA GLU A 483 17.56 3.85 -0.35
C GLU A 483 17.96 4.67 -1.58
N ARG A 484 16.97 5.13 -2.35
CA ARG A 484 17.16 5.94 -3.56
C ARG A 484 16.94 7.43 -3.33
N ASP A 485 16.46 7.81 -2.15
CA ASP A 485 15.99 9.17 -1.84
C ASP A 485 15.08 9.69 -2.95
N GLN A 486 13.97 8.99 -3.20
CA GLN A 486 13.07 9.31 -4.30
C GLN A 486 11.61 8.99 -3.99
N TRP A 487 10.71 9.84 -4.49
CA TRP A 487 9.27 9.57 -4.56
C TRP A 487 8.92 8.86 -5.87
N VAL A 488 8.25 7.71 -5.78
CA VAL A 488 7.79 6.91 -6.91
C VAL A 488 6.27 6.96 -6.96
N LEU A 489 5.70 7.29 -8.13
CA LEU A 489 4.24 7.21 -8.34
C LEU A 489 3.82 5.75 -8.34
N VAL A 490 2.95 5.37 -7.41
CA VAL A 490 2.44 4.00 -7.26
C VAL A 490 1.18 3.82 -8.10
N THR A 491 0.23 4.75 -7.99
CA THR A 491 -1.05 4.66 -8.69
C THR A 491 -1.76 6.01 -8.75
N THR A 492 -2.73 6.10 -9.66
CA THR A 492 -3.59 7.27 -9.84
C THR A 492 -5.04 6.83 -9.83
N LEU A 493 -5.87 7.55 -9.07
CA LEU A 493 -7.32 7.40 -9.07
C LEU A 493 -7.96 8.71 -9.50
N VAL A 494 -8.90 8.65 -10.44
CA VAL A 494 -9.65 9.81 -10.90
C VAL A 494 -11.08 9.69 -10.40
N CYS A 495 -11.52 10.64 -9.57
CA CYS A 495 -12.90 10.73 -9.09
C CYS A 495 -13.31 12.19 -9.02
N ASP A 496 -14.22 12.57 -9.91
CA ASP A 496 -14.72 13.92 -9.99
C ASP A 496 -15.48 14.33 -8.71
N GLN A 497 -15.35 15.60 -8.33
CA GLN A 497 -16.13 16.24 -7.26
C GLN A 497 -15.96 15.65 -5.84
N SER A 498 -14.86 14.93 -5.59
CA SER A 498 -14.51 14.42 -4.27
C SER A 498 -13.26 15.11 -3.73
N TYR A 499 -13.28 15.47 -2.44
CA TYR A 499 -12.12 16.04 -1.75
C TYR A 499 -11.51 15.00 -0.81
N GLY A 500 -10.21 14.83 -0.90
CA GLY A 500 -9.48 13.89 -0.06
C GLY A 500 -9.49 14.28 1.41
N HIS A 501 -9.69 13.29 2.28
CA HIS A 501 -9.71 13.48 3.73
C HIS A 501 -8.45 12.90 4.37
N CYS A 502 -8.27 11.58 4.32
CA CYS A 502 -7.12 10.90 4.90
C CYS A 502 -6.80 9.61 4.14
N MET A 503 -5.65 9.02 4.48
CA MET A 503 -5.20 7.74 3.94
C MET A 503 -4.79 6.83 5.10
N VAL A 504 -5.18 5.56 5.04
CA VAL A 504 -4.94 4.56 6.09
C VAL A 504 -4.34 3.32 5.45
N GLY A 505 -3.21 2.85 5.96
CA GLY A 505 -2.55 1.62 5.53
C GLY A 505 -2.83 0.51 6.51
N HIS A 506 -3.26 -0.65 6.02
CA HIS A 506 -3.39 -1.88 6.81
C HIS A 506 -3.00 -3.05 5.92
N ARG A 507 -2.00 -3.84 6.36
CA ARG A 507 -1.35 -4.88 5.55
C ARG A 507 -0.89 -4.29 4.20
N ASP A 508 -1.29 -4.87 3.08
CA ASP A 508 -1.03 -4.42 1.71
C ASP A 508 -2.10 -3.46 1.17
N ASN A 509 -3.10 -3.08 1.97
CA ASN A 509 -4.19 -2.23 1.53
C ASN A 509 -3.99 -0.77 1.94
N LEU A 510 -4.16 0.13 0.98
CA LEU A 510 -4.19 1.58 1.18
C LEU A 510 -5.61 2.09 1.00
N TYR A 511 -6.27 2.42 2.11
CA TYR A 511 -7.61 2.99 2.15
C TYR A 511 -7.55 4.49 2.01
N VAL A 512 -8.16 5.03 0.96
CA VAL A 512 -8.28 6.45 0.68
C VAL A 512 -9.69 6.90 1.01
N MET A 513 -9.82 7.71 2.05
CA MET A 513 -11.10 8.29 2.45
C MET A 513 -11.26 9.66 1.83
N ARG A 514 -12.43 9.89 1.25
CA ARG A 514 -12.77 11.14 0.60
C ARG A 514 -14.18 11.55 0.97
N ASN A 515 -14.45 12.86 0.90
CA ASN A 515 -15.82 13.33 1.01
C ASN A 515 -16.65 12.79 -0.15
N GLY A 516 -17.92 12.52 0.12
CA GLY A 516 -18.90 12.18 -0.89
C GLY A 516 -19.04 13.28 -1.93
N PRO A 517 -19.77 12.99 -3.03
CA PRO A 517 -20.09 13.99 -4.06
C PRO A 517 -20.70 15.24 -3.44
N CYS A 518 -20.66 16.37 -4.16
CA CYS A 518 -21.09 17.69 -3.65
C CYS A 518 -22.47 17.70 -2.93
N GLU A 519 -23.39 16.81 -3.35
CA GLU A 519 -24.74 16.66 -2.79
C GLU A 519 -24.77 15.92 -1.42
N ASP A 520 -23.72 15.16 -1.06
CA ASP A 520 -23.66 14.31 0.13
C ASP A 520 -22.31 14.41 0.88
N PHE A 521 -21.80 15.63 1.05
CA PHE A 521 -20.50 15.91 1.68
C PHE A 521 -20.40 15.46 3.16
N LEU A 522 -21.54 15.17 3.79
CA LEU A 522 -21.63 14.64 5.16
C LEU A 522 -21.36 13.13 5.23
N MET A 523 -21.16 12.49 4.09
CA MET A 523 -20.80 11.08 3.99
C MET A 523 -19.43 10.96 3.33
N CYS A 524 -18.59 10.09 3.85
CA CYS A 524 -17.30 9.75 3.24
C CYS A 524 -17.47 8.50 2.36
N VAL A 525 -16.82 8.54 1.21
CA VAL A 525 -16.56 7.37 0.35
C VAL A 525 -15.15 6.85 0.64
N MET A 526 -14.97 5.55 0.47
CA MET A 526 -13.69 4.89 0.71
C MET A 526 -13.34 4.01 -0.48
N ASP A 527 -12.11 4.16 -0.95
CA ASP A 527 -11.53 3.34 -2.00
C ASP A 527 -10.28 2.68 -1.44
N CYS A 528 -10.07 1.42 -1.78
CA CYS A 528 -8.90 0.66 -1.37
C CYS A 528 -8.02 0.39 -2.58
N TYR A 529 -6.73 0.70 -2.46
CA TYR A 529 -5.72 0.22 -3.39
C TYR A 529 -4.93 -0.91 -2.75
N ASN A 530 -4.95 -2.10 -3.36
CA ASN A 530 -4.16 -3.23 -2.89
C ASN A 530 -2.77 -3.21 -3.55
N LEU A 531 -1.72 -3.12 -2.74
CA LEU A 531 -0.32 -3.03 -3.17
C LEU A 531 0.18 -4.31 -3.86
N THR A 532 -0.42 -5.46 -3.54
CA THR A 532 -0.01 -6.77 -4.08
C THR A 532 -0.62 -7.02 -5.45
N THR A 533 -1.92 -6.76 -5.61
CA THR A 533 -2.64 -6.98 -6.87
C THR A 533 -2.58 -5.78 -7.82
N GLY A 534 -2.26 -4.59 -7.31
CA GLY A 534 -2.25 -3.35 -8.08
C GLY A 534 -3.66 -2.86 -8.45
N GLN A 535 -4.70 -3.34 -7.75
CA GLN A 535 -6.10 -3.05 -8.07
C GLN A 535 -6.72 -2.04 -7.12
N TRP A 536 -7.59 -1.20 -7.68
CA TRP A 536 -8.50 -0.33 -6.93
C TRP A 536 -9.86 -1.00 -6.75
N THR A 537 -10.37 -0.99 -5.53
CA THR A 537 -11.70 -1.46 -5.18
C THR A 537 -12.44 -0.35 -4.45
N ALA A 538 -13.64 0.01 -4.93
CA ALA A 538 -14.53 0.92 -4.20
C ALA A 538 -15.21 0.15 -3.07
N LEU A 539 -15.09 0.63 -1.82
CA LEU A 539 -15.67 -0.05 -0.67
C LEU A 539 -17.10 0.47 -0.45
N PRO A 540 -18.13 -0.37 -0.62
CA PRO A 540 -19.51 0.04 -0.36
C PRO A 540 -19.68 0.34 1.13
N GLY A 541 -20.20 1.52 1.45
CA GLY A 541 -20.40 1.92 2.82
C GLY A 541 -20.71 3.39 2.96
N GLN A 542 -21.38 3.73 4.05
CA GLN A 542 -21.69 5.09 4.43
C GLN A 542 -20.90 5.40 5.70
N TYR A 543 -19.73 6.02 5.54
CA TYR A 543 -18.87 6.42 6.65
C TYR A 543 -19.24 7.86 7.05
N ALA A 544 -19.84 8.04 8.22
CA ALA A 544 -20.41 9.33 8.60
C ALA A 544 -19.33 10.41 8.83
N ASN A 545 -19.30 11.45 8.01
CA ASN A 545 -18.57 12.69 8.27
C ASN A 545 -19.37 13.53 9.28
N SER A 546 -19.39 13.10 10.54
CA SER A 546 -20.11 13.84 11.57
C SER A 546 -19.53 15.26 11.68
N LYS A 547 -20.40 16.28 11.58
CA LYS A 547 -20.11 17.73 11.66
C LYS A 547 -18.85 18.09 12.48
N GLY A 548 -17.69 18.11 11.82
CA GLY A 548 -16.41 18.53 12.43
C GLY A 548 -15.52 17.41 12.99
N ALA A 549 -15.79 16.13 12.73
CA ALA A 549 -14.86 15.05 12.98
C ALA A 549 -13.81 15.03 11.86
N LEU A 550 -12.63 15.59 12.13
CA LEU A 550 -11.45 15.19 11.38
C LEU A 550 -11.23 13.71 11.70
N PHE A 551 -11.65 12.83 10.77
CA PHE A 551 -11.42 11.40 10.86
C PHE A 551 -9.94 11.15 11.12
N THR A 552 -9.66 10.67 12.33
CA THR A 552 -8.40 10.03 12.66
C THR A 552 -8.62 8.53 12.55
N SER A 553 -7.63 7.81 12.05
CA SER A 553 -7.72 6.37 11.87
C SER A 553 -6.39 5.73 12.22
N VAL A 554 -6.42 4.77 13.14
CA VAL A 554 -5.24 4.10 13.65
C VAL A 554 -5.47 2.61 13.64
N ILE A 555 -4.51 1.87 13.10
CA ILE A 555 -4.55 0.41 13.03
C ILE A 555 -3.97 -0.17 14.31
N ARG A 556 -4.71 -1.09 14.95
CA ARG A 556 -4.23 -1.95 16.03
C ARG A 556 -4.53 -3.40 15.65
N GLY A 557 -3.48 -4.15 15.28
CA GLY A 557 -3.62 -5.47 14.69
C GLY A 557 -4.51 -5.43 13.44
N ASP A 558 -5.63 -6.15 13.46
CA ASP A 558 -6.60 -6.19 12.35
C ASP A 558 -7.85 -5.32 12.57
N SER A 559 -7.78 -4.39 13.52
CA SER A 559 -8.84 -3.43 13.79
C SER A 559 -8.42 -1.99 13.47
N VAL A 560 -9.38 -1.19 13.02
CA VAL A 560 -9.20 0.26 12.84
C VAL A 560 -9.95 1.01 13.92
N PHE A 561 -9.25 1.90 14.61
CA PHE A 561 -9.82 2.82 15.59
C PHE A 561 -10.03 4.18 14.98
N THR A 562 -11.21 4.75 15.21
CA THR A 562 -11.53 6.13 14.84
C THR A 562 -12.04 6.88 16.06
N LEU A 563 -11.73 8.18 16.10
CA LEU A 563 -12.12 9.04 17.21
C LEU A 563 -12.79 10.31 16.71
N ASN A 564 -13.94 10.63 17.30
CA ASN A 564 -14.55 11.94 17.21
C ASN A 564 -15.01 12.43 18.60
N ARG A 565 -15.60 13.63 18.64
CA ARG A 565 -16.11 14.24 19.88
C ARG A 565 -17.11 13.34 20.62
N MET A 566 -17.98 12.65 19.88
CA MET A 566 -19.14 11.93 20.39
C MET A 566 -18.88 10.44 20.60
N ARG A 567 -18.05 9.83 19.74
CA ARG A 567 -17.82 8.39 19.69
C ARG A 567 -16.35 8.04 19.47
N THR A 568 -15.96 6.93 20.08
CA THR A 568 -14.76 6.17 19.70
C THR A 568 -15.26 4.87 19.07
N THR A 569 -14.91 4.62 17.82
CA THR A 569 -15.44 3.47 17.06
C THR A 569 -14.28 2.57 16.63
N GLU A 570 -14.40 1.28 16.97
CA GLU A 570 -13.51 0.21 16.55
C GLU A 570 -14.18 -0.57 15.42
N PHE A 571 -13.48 -0.70 14.30
CA PHE A 571 -13.90 -1.47 13.14
C PHE A 571 -13.05 -2.72 12.98
N ALA A 572 -13.67 -3.85 12.67
CA ALA A 572 -12.99 -4.99 12.07
C ALA A 572 -12.82 -4.72 10.57
N VAL A 573 -11.63 -4.98 10.04
CA VAL A 573 -11.36 -4.90 8.60
C VAL A 573 -11.79 -6.21 7.95
N GLU A 574 -12.90 -6.17 7.20
CA GLU A 574 -13.36 -7.29 6.37
C GLU A 574 -12.99 -7.02 4.90
N GLU A 575 -13.03 -8.04 4.05
CA GLU A 575 -12.58 -8.00 2.65
C GLU A 575 -13.16 -6.82 1.83
N TYR A 576 -14.44 -6.48 2.05
CA TYR A 576 -15.14 -5.47 1.25
C TYR A 576 -15.67 -4.28 2.06
N ARG A 577 -15.41 -4.21 3.37
CA ARG A 577 -15.95 -3.14 4.24
C ARG A 577 -15.24 -3.09 5.59
N TRP A 578 -15.33 -1.93 6.24
CA TRP A 578 -15.05 -1.84 7.67
C TRP A 578 -16.35 -2.05 8.44
N LYS A 579 -16.37 -3.08 9.29
CA LYS A 579 -17.55 -3.41 10.10
C LYS A 579 -17.36 -2.95 11.52
N ILE A 580 -18.34 -2.19 12.03
CA ILE A 580 -18.31 -1.74 13.42
C ILE A 580 -18.29 -2.97 14.33
N LYS A 581 -17.22 -3.08 15.12
CA LYS A 581 -17.03 -4.09 16.15
C LYS A 581 -17.55 -3.58 17.50
N ARG A 582 -17.25 -2.31 17.81
CA ARG A 582 -17.63 -1.66 19.07
C ARG A 582 -17.68 -0.14 18.95
N GLU A 583 -18.58 0.48 19.71
CA GLU A 583 -18.62 1.93 19.92
C GLU A 583 -18.62 2.25 21.41
N THR A 584 -17.80 3.22 21.81
CA THR A 584 -17.77 3.79 23.16
C THR A 584 -17.88 5.30 23.10
N LYS A 585 -17.90 5.94 24.27
CA LYS A 585 -17.93 7.39 24.41
C LYS A 585 -16.73 8.03 23.70
N GLY A 586 -17.00 9.11 22.97
CA GLY A 586 -15.96 9.89 22.31
C GLY A 586 -15.11 10.70 23.28
N PHE A 587 -14.17 11.44 22.72
CA PHE A 587 -13.22 12.22 23.50
C PHE A 587 -13.86 13.42 24.24
N GLY A 588 -15.05 13.85 23.83
CA GLY A 588 -15.79 14.96 24.44
C GLY A 588 -15.27 16.36 24.12
N ARG A 589 -14.02 16.50 23.66
CA ARG A 589 -13.41 17.78 23.28
C ARG A 589 -13.67 18.15 21.82
N ILE A 590 -13.56 19.45 21.53
CA ILE A 590 -13.71 20.03 20.20
C ILE A 590 -12.32 20.34 19.65
N GLY A 591 -12.10 20.13 18.36
CA GLY A 591 -10.86 20.46 17.67
C GLY A 591 -10.36 19.31 16.81
N SER A 592 -9.27 19.57 16.10
CA SER A 592 -8.54 18.52 15.41
C SER A 592 -7.88 17.62 16.43
N MET A 593 -7.85 16.32 16.17
CA MET A 593 -7.17 15.35 17.01
C MET A 593 -6.08 14.68 16.20
N TYR A 594 -4.97 14.39 16.85
CA TYR A 594 -3.96 13.46 16.36
C TYR A 594 -4.11 12.20 17.19
N THR A 595 -4.28 11.04 16.55
CA THR A 595 -4.36 9.77 17.27
C THR A 595 -3.29 8.82 16.79
N PHE A 596 -2.84 7.97 17.71
CA PHE A 596 -1.73 7.04 17.49
C PHE A 596 -1.77 5.94 18.56
N LEU A 597 -0.90 4.94 18.42
CA LEU A 597 -0.70 3.91 19.44
C LEU A 597 0.61 4.15 20.19
N MET A 598 0.58 3.90 21.51
CA MET A 598 1.77 3.83 22.35
C MET A 598 1.63 2.71 23.36
N ARG A 599 2.73 2.04 23.70
CA ARG A 599 2.80 1.09 24.82
C ARG A 599 3.20 1.88 26.06
N LEU A 600 2.28 1.96 27.02
CA LEU A 600 2.43 2.77 28.23
C LEU A 600 2.78 1.85 29.41
N PRO A 601 3.84 2.14 30.20
CA PRO A 601 4.14 1.37 31.39
C PRO A 601 2.93 1.28 32.33
N THR A 602 2.68 0.09 32.86
CA THR A 602 1.61 -0.09 33.85
C THR A 602 2.01 0.57 35.17
N THR A 603 1.34 1.65 35.56
CA THR A 603 1.47 2.21 36.90
C THR A 603 0.86 1.24 37.91
N LYS A 604 1.67 0.40 38.55
CA LYS A 604 1.22 -0.32 39.75
C LYS A 604 1.19 0.66 40.91
N THR A 605 0.03 1.22 41.23
CA THR A 605 -0.21 1.84 42.54
C THR A 605 -0.18 0.75 43.62
N VAL A 606 0.98 0.52 44.21
CA VAL A 606 1.11 -0.10 45.53
C VAL A 606 1.28 1.04 46.52
N GLY A 607 0.48 1.04 47.59
CA GLY A 607 0.24 2.20 48.46
C GLY A 607 1.45 3.10 48.78
N ASN A 608 1.24 4.41 48.63
CA ASN A 608 2.05 5.54 49.13
C ASN A 608 3.57 5.48 48.97
N THR A 609 4.07 4.73 47.99
CA THR A 609 5.46 4.85 47.54
C THR A 609 5.50 4.55 46.06
N GLU A 610 5.75 5.60 45.25
CA GLU A 610 6.03 5.44 43.83
C GLU A 610 7.30 4.62 43.67
N VAL A 611 7.15 3.34 43.36
CA VAL A 611 8.23 2.49 42.88
C VAL A 611 7.89 2.20 41.42
N LEU A 612 8.66 2.81 40.52
CA LEU A 612 8.74 2.37 39.13
C LEU A 612 9.12 0.88 39.18
N THR A 613 8.20 0.01 38.77
CA THR A 613 8.60 -1.36 38.48
C THR A 613 9.39 -1.28 37.19
N ASP A 614 10.72 -1.40 37.30
CA ASP A 614 11.56 -1.77 36.16
C ASP A 614 10.90 -2.99 35.52
N GLY A 615 10.30 -2.78 34.34
CA GLY A 615 10.09 -3.87 33.42
C GLY A 615 11.47 -4.47 33.22
N LEU A 616 11.66 -5.69 33.73
CA LEU A 616 12.88 -6.48 33.63
C LEU A 616 13.67 -6.07 32.38
N GLU A 617 14.89 -5.56 32.59
CA GLU A 617 15.88 -5.19 31.57
C GLU A 617 16.28 -6.39 30.69
N PHE A 618 15.34 -6.96 29.94
CA PHE A 618 15.58 -7.94 28.88
C PHE A 618 15.31 -7.35 27.49
N GLY A 619 14.85 -6.10 27.40
CA GLY A 619 14.50 -5.45 26.13
C GLY A 619 15.59 -4.60 25.46
N ASN A 620 16.60 -4.11 26.20
CA ASN A 620 17.58 -3.15 25.64
C ASN A 620 19.07 -3.53 25.82
N ARG A 621 19.35 -4.78 26.14
CA ARG A 621 20.68 -5.39 26.00
C ARG A 621 20.53 -6.82 25.49
N ILE A 622 20.42 -6.97 24.17
CA ILE A 622 21.04 -8.13 23.52
C ILE A 622 22.54 -7.91 23.66
N ASP A 623 23.06 -8.24 24.84
CA ASP A 623 24.49 -8.36 25.07
C ASP A 623 24.96 -9.53 24.21
N TYR A 624 25.78 -9.23 23.19
CA TYR A 624 26.42 -10.17 22.27
C TYR A 624 27.27 -11.27 22.96
N ARG A 625 27.26 -11.32 24.30
CA ARG A 625 27.99 -12.26 25.16
C ARG A 625 27.23 -13.53 25.54
N ARG A 626 25.93 -13.66 25.22
CA ARG A 626 25.16 -14.89 25.45
C ARG A 626 25.22 -15.91 24.30
N ARG A 627 26.17 -15.75 23.37
CA ARG A 627 26.47 -16.78 22.35
C ARG A 627 27.19 -18.01 22.93
N ASP A 628 27.88 -17.88 24.06
CA ASP A 628 28.76 -18.95 24.56
C ASP A 628 28.17 -19.82 25.68
N SER A 629 27.08 -19.40 26.35
CA SER A 629 26.58 -20.09 27.56
C SER A 629 25.39 -21.04 27.35
N LEU A 630 24.86 -21.15 26.13
CA LEU A 630 23.83 -22.14 25.78
C LEU A 630 24.36 -23.30 24.90
N LEU A 631 25.62 -23.24 24.48
CA LEU A 631 26.33 -24.33 23.79
C LEU A 631 26.85 -25.44 24.73
N GLN A 632 26.56 -25.36 26.05
CA GLN A 632 27.02 -26.33 27.04
C GLN A 632 25.91 -27.22 27.64
N CYS A 633 24.68 -27.14 27.13
CA CYS A 633 23.56 -27.98 27.61
C CYS A 633 23.01 -28.97 26.57
N PHE A 634 23.75 -29.21 25.48
CA PHE A 634 23.52 -30.34 24.57
C PHE A 634 24.87 -31.00 24.27
N ASP A 635 25.30 -31.86 25.19
CA ASP A 635 26.24 -32.97 24.98
C ASP A 635 25.60 -34.24 25.53
#